data_AF-A0A6J1QPQ0-F1
#
_entry.id   AF-A0A6J1QPQ0-F1
#
_cell.length_a   1.000
_cell.length_b   1.000
_cell.length_c   1.000
_cell.angle_alpha   90.00
_cell.angle_beta   90.00
_cell.angle_gamma   90.00
#
_symmetry.space_group_name_H-M   'P 1'
#
loop_
_entity.id
_entity.type
_entity.pdbx_description
1 polymer ?
#
loop_
_entity_poly.entity_id
_entity_poly.type
_entity_poly.pdbx_seq_one_letter_code
_entity_poly.pdbx_strand_id
1 'polypeptide(L)'
;YTLQNDTDSWLGADDEPLSGFSWRGGSERDTTGILMWSKVYPATLANGEKIAVILMDTQGAFDSQSTVRDCATVFALSTMLSSVQIYNLSQNVQEDDLQHLQLFTEYGRLALESTESTPLQRLQFLVRDWAYPYEADYGANGGKKLLDKRLKISDRQHPELQSLRKHIKSCFSDISCFLMPHPGLEIATNPRFDGRLSEIQAEFKKQLKVLIPMILAPENLVTKKINGQVVKAKNLLEYLKSYINLYKRDELPEPKSVFMATAEANNLTAVAEAKDLYLQMMDNVCGGAKPFLATADLESEHQHCMDTALRQFQNKRKMGGEEFSQIYI
;
A
#
# COMPACT_ATOMS: atom_id res chain seq x y z
N TYR A 1 -15.14 -1.11 -13.81
CA TYR A 1 -15.59 -0.84 -12.43
C TYR A 1 -15.90 0.65 -12.29
N THR A 2 -17.18 0.99 -12.23
CA THR A 2 -17.65 2.31 -11.81
C THR A 2 -18.07 2.11 -10.36
N LEU A 3 -17.38 2.75 -9.41
CA LEU A 3 -17.58 2.65 -7.96
C LEU A 3 -18.99 3.04 -7.46
N GLN A 4 -19.96 3.24 -8.36
CA GLN A 4 -21.30 3.78 -8.09
C GLN A 4 -22.45 2.84 -8.48
N ASN A 5 -22.20 1.65 -9.03
CA ASN A 5 -23.29 0.74 -9.40
C ASN A 5 -23.47 -0.35 -8.36
N ASP A 6 -24.50 -0.16 -7.54
CA ASP A 6 -25.10 -1.09 -6.58
C ASP A 6 -25.81 -2.25 -7.33
N THR A 7 -25.06 -2.96 -8.16
CA THR A 7 -25.57 -4.08 -8.95
C THR A 7 -24.71 -5.30 -8.73
N ASP A 8 -25.37 -6.40 -8.39
CA ASP A 8 -24.84 -7.77 -8.25
C ASP A 8 -24.10 -8.31 -9.51
N SER A 9 -24.07 -7.51 -10.59
CA SER A 9 -23.51 -7.78 -11.90
C SER A 9 -22.09 -7.27 -12.12
N TRP A 10 -21.43 -6.63 -11.13
CA TRP A 10 -20.06 -6.11 -11.31
C TRP A 10 -19.03 -7.21 -11.61
N LEU A 11 -19.35 -8.46 -11.25
CA LEU A 11 -18.47 -9.61 -11.48
C LEU A 11 -18.26 -9.91 -12.97
N GLY A 12 -19.16 -9.42 -13.84
CA GLY A 12 -19.15 -9.67 -15.29
C GLY A 12 -20.20 -10.69 -15.72
N ALA A 13 -20.30 -10.91 -17.03
CA ALA A 13 -21.13 -11.97 -17.59
C ALA A 13 -20.46 -13.35 -17.42
N ASP A 14 -21.27 -14.42 -17.35
CA ASP A 14 -20.74 -15.76 -17.07
C ASP A 14 -19.80 -16.29 -18.17
N ASP A 15 -19.98 -15.82 -19.41
CA ASP A 15 -19.27 -16.22 -20.62
C ASP A 15 -18.13 -15.27 -21.03
N GLU A 16 -17.95 -14.17 -20.30
CA GLU A 16 -16.92 -13.17 -20.57
C GLU A 16 -15.54 -13.63 -20.05
N PRO A 17 -14.49 -13.69 -20.91
CA PRO A 17 -13.14 -13.99 -20.47
C PRO A 17 -12.57 -12.91 -19.54
N LEU A 18 -11.73 -13.31 -18.58
CA LEU A 18 -11.08 -12.38 -17.65
C LEU A 18 -9.92 -11.65 -18.35
N SER A 19 -10.00 -10.32 -18.35
CA SER A 19 -8.94 -9.44 -18.84
C SER A 19 -8.43 -8.50 -17.74
N GLY A 20 -7.23 -7.94 -17.91
CA GLY A 20 -6.61 -7.08 -16.91
C GLY A 20 -5.10 -7.20 -16.91
N PHE A 21 -4.50 -7.28 -15.72
CA PHE A 21 -3.11 -7.74 -15.58
C PHE A 21 -2.95 -9.12 -16.22
N SER A 22 -1.77 -9.38 -16.79
CA SER A 22 -1.46 -10.69 -17.35
C SER A 22 -1.54 -11.75 -16.26
N TRP A 23 -2.16 -12.88 -16.58
CA TRP A 23 -2.21 -14.05 -15.70
C TRP A 23 -2.24 -15.30 -16.58
N ARG A 24 -1.66 -16.38 -16.09
CA ARG A 24 -1.67 -17.69 -16.77
C ARG A 24 -1.45 -18.83 -15.78
N GLY A 25 -1.84 -20.03 -16.19
CA GLY A 25 -1.40 -21.26 -15.53
C GLY A 25 0.06 -21.60 -15.85
N GLY A 26 0.54 -22.68 -15.21
CA GLY A 26 1.90 -23.19 -15.36
C GLY A 26 2.77 -22.94 -14.13
N SER A 27 3.92 -23.64 -14.07
CA SER A 27 4.86 -23.57 -12.95
C SER A 27 5.80 -22.36 -13.00
N GLU A 28 5.98 -21.76 -14.19
CA GLU A 28 6.81 -20.58 -14.38
C GLU A 28 6.01 -19.31 -14.06
N ARG A 29 6.65 -18.36 -13.38
CA ARG A 29 6.09 -17.05 -13.03
C ARG A 29 5.61 -16.26 -14.26
N ASP A 30 4.62 -15.40 -14.05
CA ASP A 30 4.12 -14.46 -15.08
C ASP A 30 4.53 -13.02 -14.79
N THR A 31 4.09 -12.45 -13.66
CA THR A 31 4.45 -11.08 -13.24
C THR A 31 5.90 -11.00 -12.76
N THR A 32 6.64 -9.99 -13.23
CA THR A 32 8.00 -9.66 -12.77
C THR A 32 8.03 -8.23 -12.21
N GLY A 33 8.57 -8.05 -11.00
CA GLY A 33 8.62 -6.76 -10.31
C GLY A 33 7.25 -6.28 -9.81
N ILE A 34 6.95 -5.00 -10.04
CA ILE A 34 5.68 -4.35 -9.65
C ILE A 34 5.06 -3.71 -10.89
N LEU A 35 3.83 -4.10 -11.21
CA LEU A 35 3.03 -3.51 -12.27
C LEU A 35 1.97 -2.60 -11.66
N MET A 36 1.78 -1.42 -12.23
CA MET A 36 0.68 -0.53 -11.86
C MET A 36 -0.33 -0.48 -13.00
N TRP A 37 -1.62 -0.51 -12.66
CA TRP A 37 -2.65 -0.35 -13.67
C TRP A 37 -2.59 1.06 -14.25
N SER A 38 -2.60 1.17 -15.59
CA SER A 38 -2.42 2.45 -16.28
C SER A 38 -3.53 3.46 -16.00
N LYS A 39 -4.73 2.97 -15.67
CA LYS A 39 -5.89 3.81 -15.32
C LYS A 39 -5.99 4.00 -13.81
N VAL A 40 -5.89 5.25 -13.38
CA VAL A 40 -6.22 5.67 -12.01
C VAL A 40 -7.72 5.85 -11.88
N TYR A 41 -8.33 5.29 -10.83
CA TYR A 41 -9.77 5.37 -10.61
C TYR A 41 -10.10 6.46 -9.58
N PRO A 42 -10.85 7.52 -9.95
CA PRO A 42 -11.34 8.48 -8.98
C PRO A 42 -12.44 7.85 -8.13
N ALA A 43 -12.39 8.06 -6.82
CA ALA A 43 -13.42 7.67 -5.86
C ALA A 43 -13.79 8.85 -4.97
N THR A 44 -14.96 8.79 -4.35
CA THR A 44 -15.38 9.78 -3.33
C THR A 44 -15.66 9.03 -2.05
N LEU A 45 -14.97 9.41 -0.98
CA LEU A 45 -15.17 8.85 0.36
C LEU A 45 -16.49 9.33 0.96
N ALA A 46 -16.97 8.67 2.01
CA ALA A 46 -18.21 9.03 2.70
C ALA A 46 -18.23 10.47 3.24
N ASN A 47 -17.06 11.05 3.54
CA ASN A 47 -16.90 12.44 3.97
C ASN A 47 -16.91 13.46 2.81
N GLY A 48 -17.10 13.02 1.56
CA GLY A 48 -17.07 13.86 0.35
C GLY A 48 -15.68 14.10 -0.24
N GLU A 49 -14.62 13.58 0.37
CA GLU A 49 -13.25 13.73 -0.13
C GLU A 49 -13.02 12.91 -1.40
N LYS A 50 -12.48 13.54 -2.44
CA LYS A 50 -12.12 12.87 -3.69
C LYS A 50 -10.72 12.27 -3.59
N ILE A 51 -10.61 10.98 -3.87
CA ILE A 51 -9.35 10.24 -3.80
C ILE A 51 -9.05 9.53 -5.13
N ALA A 52 -7.78 9.15 -5.29
CA ALA A 52 -7.30 8.37 -6.43
C ALA A 52 -6.97 6.94 -5.97
N VAL A 53 -7.57 5.95 -6.62
CA VAL A 53 -7.31 4.53 -6.38
C VAL A 53 -6.37 4.01 -7.47
N ILE A 54 -5.23 3.48 -7.03
CA ILE A 54 -4.19 2.88 -7.86
C ILE A 54 -4.14 1.39 -7.53
N LEU A 55 -4.17 0.54 -8.55
CA LEU A 55 -4.02 -0.91 -8.39
C LEU A 55 -2.59 -1.30 -8.73
N MET A 56 -1.98 -2.11 -7.86
CA MET A 56 -0.63 -2.63 -8.03
C MET A 56 -0.69 -4.15 -8.02
N ASP A 57 -0.11 -4.77 -9.05
CA ASP A 57 0.17 -6.20 -9.10
C ASP A 57 1.65 -6.42 -8.86
N THR A 58 1.99 -7.45 -8.09
CA THR A 58 3.36 -7.70 -7.62
C THR A 58 3.76 -9.11 -7.95
N GLN A 59 5.02 -9.29 -8.34
CA GLN A 59 5.61 -10.60 -8.52
C GLN A 59 5.38 -11.50 -7.30
N GLY A 60 5.01 -12.76 -7.55
CA GLY A 60 4.88 -13.78 -6.52
C GLY A 60 6.23 -14.02 -5.83
N ALA A 61 6.21 -14.08 -4.50
CA ALA A 61 7.41 -14.39 -3.75
C ALA A 61 7.85 -15.85 -3.98
N PHE A 62 9.16 -16.09 -3.95
CA PHE A 62 9.81 -17.42 -3.98
C PHE A 62 9.60 -18.22 -5.26
N ASP A 63 9.75 -17.58 -6.41
CA ASP A 63 9.92 -18.31 -7.67
C ASP A 63 11.33 -18.91 -7.83
N SER A 64 11.53 -19.78 -8.82
CA SER A 64 12.78 -20.50 -9.07
C SER A 64 13.92 -19.65 -9.64
N GLN A 65 13.65 -18.39 -10.01
CA GLN A 65 14.57 -17.51 -10.72
C GLN A 65 14.97 -16.26 -9.92
N SER A 66 14.23 -15.94 -8.86
CA SER A 66 14.46 -14.79 -8.01
C SER A 66 15.13 -15.18 -6.71
N THR A 67 16.04 -14.32 -6.27
CA THR A 67 16.67 -14.47 -4.96
C THR A 67 15.66 -14.13 -3.87
N VAL A 68 15.92 -14.60 -2.64
CA VAL A 68 15.17 -14.17 -1.44
C VAL A 68 15.18 -12.63 -1.32
N ARG A 69 16.29 -12.00 -1.74
CA ARG A 69 16.45 -10.54 -1.77
C ARG A 69 15.51 -9.86 -2.76
N ASP A 70 15.34 -10.40 -3.96
CA ASP A 70 14.44 -9.81 -4.97
C ASP A 70 13.00 -9.85 -4.48
N CYS A 71 12.59 -10.99 -3.92
CA CYS A 71 11.25 -11.19 -3.34
C CYS A 71 11.02 -10.24 -2.16
N ALA A 72 11.99 -10.13 -1.26
CA ALA A 72 11.94 -9.22 -0.13
C ALA A 72 11.88 -7.75 -0.58
N THR A 73 12.59 -7.38 -1.64
CA THR A 73 12.59 -6.01 -2.19
C THR A 73 11.25 -5.65 -2.81
N VAL A 74 10.69 -6.51 -3.66
CA VAL A 74 9.37 -6.31 -4.27
C VAL A 74 8.30 -6.17 -3.19
N PHE A 75 8.30 -7.08 -2.23
CA PHE A 75 7.34 -7.07 -1.13
C PHE A 75 7.51 -5.84 -0.22
N ALA A 76 8.75 -5.41 0.03
CA ALA A 76 9.04 -4.20 0.79
C ALA A 76 8.49 -2.96 0.12
N LEU A 77 8.81 -2.79 -1.16
CA LEU A 77 8.35 -1.66 -1.96
C LEU A 77 6.83 -1.63 -2.04
N SER A 78 6.18 -2.77 -2.33
CA SER A 78 4.72 -2.84 -2.41
C SER A 78 4.06 -2.47 -1.08
N THR A 79 4.62 -2.94 0.04
CA THR A 79 4.08 -2.68 1.38
C THR A 79 4.25 -1.22 1.79
N MET A 80 5.40 -0.62 1.50
CA MET A 80 5.65 0.79 1.80
C MET A 80 4.84 1.74 0.92
N LEU A 81 4.55 1.37 -0.34
CA LEU A 81 3.78 2.18 -1.27
C LEU A 81 2.27 2.05 -1.06
N SER A 82 1.79 0.86 -0.71
CA SER A 82 0.36 0.58 -0.56
C SER A 82 -0.22 1.13 0.75
N SER A 83 -1.51 1.46 0.72
CA SER A 83 -2.31 1.69 1.93
C SER A 83 -2.97 0.39 2.42
N VAL A 84 -3.21 -0.54 1.50
CA VAL A 84 -3.73 -1.88 1.76
C VAL A 84 -2.81 -2.87 1.05
N GLN A 85 -2.06 -3.66 1.82
CA GLN A 85 -1.25 -4.75 1.30
C GLN A 85 -2.06 -6.05 1.41
N ILE A 86 -2.37 -6.68 0.28
CA ILE A 86 -2.98 -8.01 0.27
C ILE A 86 -1.85 -9.03 0.26
N TYR A 87 -1.73 -9.80 1.33
CA TYR A 87 -0.76 -10.90 1.41
C TYR A 87 -1.46 -12.21 1.01
N ASN A 88 -1.31 -12.56 -0.27
CA ASN A 88 -1.95 -13.72 -0.87
C ASN A 88 -1.16 -15.00 -0.56
N LEU A 89 -1.74 -15.88 0.25
CA LEU A 89 -1.14 -17.12 0.74
C LEU A 89 -1.92 -18.33 0.23
N SER A 90 -1.25 -19.46 0.08
CA SER A 90 -1.89 -20.71 -0.33
C SER A 90 -2.21 -21.59 0.88
N GLN A 91 -3.45 -22.04 0.98
CA GLN A 91 -4.00 -23.01 1.93
C GLN A 91 -3.99 -22.61 3.42
N ASN A 92 -2.91 -22.05 3.96
CA ASN A 92 -2.79 -21.71 5.37
C ASN A 92 -1.87 -20.51 5.59
N VAL A 93 -1.77 -20.07 6.85
CA VAL A 93 -0.73 -19.14 7.32
C VAL A 93 0.28 -19.96 8.11
N GLN A 94 1.49 -20.07 7.59
CA GLN A 94 2.61 -20.81 8.19
C GLN A 94 3.55 -19.86 8.95
N GLU A 95 4.52 -20.40 9.71
CA GLU A 95 5.45 -19.54 10.47
C GLU A 95 6.48 -18.85 9.59
N ASP A 96 6.90 -19.47 8.49
CA ASP A 96 7.76 -18.87 7.47
C ASP A 96 7.08 -17.69 6.78
N ASP A 97 5.78 -17.77 6.49
CA ASP A 97 4.99 -16.62 6.01
C ASP A 97 5.09 -15.42 6.97
N LEU A 98 5.04 -15.68 8.28
CA LEU A 98 5.17 -14.63 9.29
C LEU A 98 6.61 -14.13 9.39
N GLN A 99 7.61 -15.00 9.26
CA GLN A 99 9.02 -14.61 9.27
C GLN A 99 9.38 -13.71 8.09
N HIS A 100 8.75 -13.89 6.92
CA HIS A 100 8.92 -12.95 5.80
C HIS A 100 8.46 -11.53 6.14
N LEU A 101 7.49 -11.39 7.05
CA LEU A 101 7.06 -10.09 7.54
C LEU A 101 8.06 -9.44 8.52
N GLN A 102 9.01 -10.20 9.06
CA GLN A 102 9.99 -9.73 10.04
C GLN A 102 10.86 -8.59 9.48
N LEU A 103 11.20 -8.61 8.19
CA LEU A 103 11.98 -7.54 7.58
C LEU A 103 11.32 -6.15 7.78
N PHE A 104 9.98 -6.10 7.77
CA PHE A 104 9.20 -4.87 7.96
C PHE A 104 9.05 -4.49 9.42
N THR A 105 9.16 -5.46 10.31
CA THR A 105 9.02 -5.21 11.73
C THR A 105 10.11 -4.32 12.28
N GLU A 106 11.35 -4.49 11.81
CA GLU A 106 12.47 -3.62 12.23
C GLU A 106 12.40 -2.22 11.63
N TYR A 107 12.01 -2.10 10.35
CA TYR A 107 11.73 -0.78 9.76
C TYR A 107 10.61 -0.07 10.52
N GLY A 108 9.52 -0.79 10.77
CA GLY A 108 8.38 -0.25 11.45
C GLY A 108 8.71 0.19 12.89
N ARG A 109 9.55 -0.57 13.60
CA ARG A 109 10.06 -0.20 14.92
C ARG A 109 10.81 1.14 14.89
N LEU A 110 11.75 1.35 13.96
CA LEU A 110 12.50 2.61 13.85
C LEU A 110 11.58 3.80 13.50
N ALA A 111 10.56 3.57 12.67
CA ALA A 111 9.57 4.59 12.35
C ALA A 111 8.67 4.93 13.56
N LEU A 112 8.36 3.97 14.43
CA LEU A 112 7.62 4.18 15.67
C LEU A 112 8.44 4.92 16.74
N GLU A 113 9.76 4.73 16.79
CA GLU A 113 10.65 5.44 17.71
C GLU A 113 10.71 6.96 17.41
N SER A 114 10.41 7.36 16.18
CA SER A 114 10.45 8.75 15.71
C SER A 114 9.08 9.36 15.44
N THR A 115 8.02 8.55 15.38
CA THR A 115 6.66 9.00 15.08
C THR A 115 5.64 8.25 15.94
N GLU A 116 4.65 8.95 16.46
CA GLU A 116 3.57 8.33 17.25
C GLU A 116 2.56 7.52 16.41
N SER A 117 2.76 7.42 15.09
CA SER A 117 1.83 6.76 14.16
C SER A 117 2.37 5.43 13.67
N THR A 118 1.49 4.44 13.50
CA THR A 118 1.87 3.17 12.87
C THR A 118 2.42 3.40 11.46
N PRO A 119 3.57 2.80 11.12
CA PRO A 119 4.28 3.07 9.87
C PRO A 119 3.58 2.47 8.66
N LEU A 120 2.90 1.35 8.84
CA LEU A 120 2.13 0.65 7.82
C LEU A 120 0.65 0.69 8.20
N GLN A 121 -0.20 0.59 7.17
CA GLN A 121 -1.63 0.78 7.34
C GLN A 121 -2.35 -0.55 7.47
N ARG A 122 -2.94 -1.08 6.39
CA ARG A 122 -3.72 -2.31 6.43
C ARG A 122 -2.96 -3.47 5.79
N LEU A 123 -2.83 -4.57 6.53
CA LEU A 123 -2.38 -5.85 6.03
C LEU A 123 -3.57 -6.81 5.96
N GLN A 124 -3.92 -7.27 4.76
CA GLN A 124 -5.00 -8.22 4.52
C GLN A 124 -4.39 -9.57 4.14
N PHE A 125 -4.35 -10.52 5.08
CA PHE A 125 -4.10 -11.92 4.73
C PHE A 125 -5.25 -12.44 3.87
N LEU A 126 -4.90 -13.01 2.72
CA LEU A 126 -5.84 -13.66 1.82
C LEU A 126 -5.40 -15.11 1.67
N VAL A 127 -6.04 -16.02 2.40
CA VAL A 127 -5.73 -17.44 2.34
C VAL A 127 -6.57 -18.06 1.24
N ARG A 128 -5.90 -18.47 0.17
CA ARG A 128 -6.48 -19.17 -0.98
C ARG A 128 -6.69 -20.64 -0.64
N ASP A 129 -7.64 -21.28 -1.29
CA ASP A 129 -7.84 -22.73 -1.24
C ASP A 129 -7.97 -23.28 0.19
N TRP A 130 -8.63 -22.53 1.07
CA TRP A 130 -8.86 -22.94 2.46
C TRP A 130 -9.69 -24.23 2.50
N ALA A 131 -9.10 -25.29 3.05
CA ALA A 131 -9.67 -26.64 3.01
C ALA A 131 -10.52 -27.01 4.22
N TYR A 132 -10.56 -26.17 5.26
CA TYR A 132 -11.14 -26.51 6.57
C TYR A 132 -12.28 -25.57 6.98
N PRO A 133 -13.34 -25.39 6.16
CA PRO A 133 -14.46 -24.51 6.48
C PRO A 133 -15.22 -24.91 7.76
N TYR A 134 -15.11 -26.19 8.14
CA TYR A 134 -15.69 -26.72 9.38
C TYR A 134 -14.94 -26.30 10.66
N GLU A 135 -13.67 -25.90 10.55
CA GLU A 135 -12.91 -25.32 11.67
C GLU A 135 -13.04 -23.80 11.72
N ALA A 136 -12.96 -23.17 10.55
CA ALA A 136 -13.15 -21.74 10.36
C ALA A 136 -13.85 -21.49 9.03
N ASP A 137 -15.04 -20.89 9.10
CA ASP A 137 -15.89 -20.61 7.95
C ASP A 137 -15.17 -19.76 6.89
N TYR A 138 -15.59 -19.87 5.62
CA TYR A 138 -15.09 -18.95 4.59
C TYR A 138 -15.41 -17.48 4.92
N GLY A 139 -14.59 -16.58 4.38
CA GLY A 139 -14.73 -15.15 4.57
C GLY A 139 -13.95 -14.57 5.76
N ALA A 140 -14.25 -13.31 6.11
CA ALA A 140 -13.52 -12.58 7.14
C ALA A 140 -13.72 -13.13 8.56
N ASN A 141 -14.90 -13.69 8.87
CA ASN A 141 -15.18 -14.17 10.23
C ASN A 141 -14.31 -15.38 10.58
N GLY A 142 -14.21 -16.38 9.70
CA GLY A 142 -13.29 -17.49 9.90
C GLY A 142 -11.83 -17.05 9.75
N GLY A 143 -11.54 -16.11 8.84
CA GLY A 143 -10.20 -15.53 8.71
C GLY A 143 -9.71 -14.89 10.00
N LYS A 144 -10.57 -14.12 10.69
CA LYS A 144 -10.29 -13.56 12.00
C LYS A 144 -10.01 -14.65 13.04
N LYS A 145 -10.85 -15.70 13.12
CA LYS A 145 -10.63 -16.84 14.03
C LYS A 145 -9.25 -17.50 13.79
N LEU A 146 -8.88 -17.73 12.52
CA LEU A 146 -7.59 -18.30 12.16
C LEU A 146 -6.43 -17.37 12.55
N LEU A 147 -6.53 -16.09 12.19
CA LEU A 147 -5.47 -15.12 12.43
C LEU A 147 -5.25 -14.87 13.92
N ASP A 148 -6.31 -14.75 14.72
CA ASP A 148 -6.23 -14.60 16.18
C ASP A 148 -5.49 -15.78 16.82
N LYS A 149 -5.70 -16.99 16.31
CA LYS A 149 -4.97 -18.19 16.75
C LYS A 149 -3.49 -18.14 16.34
N ARG A 150 -3.18 -17.74 15.10
CA ARG A 150 -1.81 -17.71 14.57
C ARG A 150 -0.95 -16.60 15.19
N LEU A 151 -1.54 -15.43 15.42
CA LEU A 151 -0.88 -14.28 16.05
C LEU A 151 -1.06 -14.24 17.58
N LYS A 152 -1.55 -15.32 18.20
CA LYS A 152 -1.60 -15.43 19.66
C LYS A 152 -0.18 -15.52 20.20
N ILE A 153 0.15 -14.61 21.12
CA ILE A 153 1.40 -14.64 21.87
C ILE A 153 1.18 -15.49 23.11
N SER A 154 2.12 -16.40 23.39
CA SER A 154 2.08 -17.31 24.53
C SER A 154 3.48 -17.44 25.12
N ASP A 155 3.58 -17.49 26.44
CA ASP A 155 4.86 -17.63 27.15
C ASP A 155 5.57 -18.97 26.86
N ARG A 156 4.84 -19.93 26.27
CA ARG A 156 5.40 -21.22 25.82
C ARG A 156 6.14 -21.12 24.48
N GLN A 157 5.97 -20.03 23.74
CA GLN A 157 6.63 -19.84 22.45
C GLN A 157 8.08 -19.39 22.64
N HIS A 158 8.95 -19.73 21.69
CA HIS A 158 10.31 -19.20 21.63
C HIS A 158 10.28 -17.65 21.63
N PRO A 159 11.19 -16.95 22.33
CA PRO A 159 11.19 -15.49 22.41
C PRO A 159 11.16 -14.77 21.05
N GLU A 160 11.83 -15.34 20.05
CA GLU A 160 11.83 -14.82 18.69
C GLU A 160 10.43 -14.80 18.05
N LEU A 161 9.66 -15.88 18.23
CA LEU A 161 8.29 -16.01 17.74
C LEU A 161 7.33 -15.04 18.44
N GLN A 162 7.57 -14.78 19.73
CA GLN A 162 6.81 -13.78 20.48
C GLN A 162 7.12 -12.36 19.98
N SER A 163 8.40 -12.07 19.79
CA SER A 163 8.89 -10.78 19.27
C SER A 163 8.31 -10.47 17.89
N LEU A 164 8.38 -11.44 16.97
CA LEU A 164 7.81 -11.34 15.63
C LEU A 164 6.32 -10.97 15.66
N ARG A 165 5.52 -11.69 16.44
CA ARG A 165 4.08 -11.44 16.58
C ARG A 165 3.78 -10.07 17.21
N LYS A 166 4.56 -9.65 18.20
CA LYS A 166 4.43 -8.31 18.81
C LYS A 166 4.68 -7.24 17.77
N HIS A 167 5.73 -7.38 16.99
CA HIS A 167 6.06 -6.36 16.01
C HIS A 167 5.11 -6.31 14.82
N ILE A 168 4.64 -7.47 14.33
CA ILE A 168 3.60 -7.48 13.28
C ILE A 168 2.40 -6.65 13.74
N LYS A 169 1.92 -6.87 14.98
CA LYS A 169 0.81 -6.12 15.56
C LYS A 169 1.10 -4.62 15.77
N SER A 170 2.35 -4.22 16.00
CA SER A 170 2.70 -2.82 16.21
C SER A 170 2.93 -2.05 14.90
N CYS A 171 3.32 -2.73 13.83
CA CYS A 171 3.70 -2.07 12.57
C CYS A 171 2.50 -1.69 11.70
N PHE A 172 1.40 -2.44 11.77
CA PHE A 172 0.20 -2.22 10.97
C PHE A 172 -0.95 -1.66 11.82
N SER A 173 -1.62 -0.63 11.33
CA SER A 173 -2.83 -0.09 11.97
C SER A 173 -4.03 -1.06 11.95
N ASP A 174 -4.11 -1.92 10.93
CA ASP A 174 -5.14 -2.93 10.80
C ASP A 174 -4.53 -4.22 10.22
N ILE A 175 -4.90 -5.35 10.81
CA ILE A 175 -4.53 -6.67 10.31
C ILE A 175 -5.79 -7.51 10.25
N SER A 176 -6.14 -7.90 9.02
CA SER A 176 -7.35 -8.65 8.72
C SER A 176 -6.99 -9.91 7.93
N CYS A 177 -7.88 -10.91 7.97
CA CYS A 177 -7.69 -12.17 7.24
C CYS A 177 -9.01 -12.58 6.60
N PHE A 178 -8.94 -13.11 5.37
CA PHE A 178 -10.07 -13.61 4.61
C PHE A 178 -9.75 -14.99 4.06
N LEU A 179 -10.64 -15.96 4.28
CA LEU A 179 -10.48 -17.34 3.81
C LEU A 179 -11.29 -17.55 2.54
N MET A 180 -10.61 -17.85 1.43
CA MET A 180 -11.23 -18.16 0.15
C MET A 180 -11.32 -19.68 -0.05
N PRO A 181 -12.45 -20.19 -0.58
CA PRO A 181 -12.53 -21.57 -1.03
C PRO A 181 -11.63 -21.80 -2.25
N HIS A 182 -11.47 -23.07 -2.64
CA HIS A 182 -10.83 -23.42 -3.90
C HIS A 182 -11.74 -23.01 -5.09
N PRO A 183 -11.22 -22.44 -6.19
CA PRO A 183 -12.05 -21.97 -7.31
C PRO A 183 -12.69 -23.11 -8.13
N GLY A 184 -12.07 -24.29 -8.09
CA GLY A 184 -12.52 -25.51 -8.79
C GLY A 184 -11.33 -26.25 -9.39
N LEU A 185 -11.33 -27.60 -9.33
CA LEU A 185 -10.18 -28.39 -9.81
C LEU A 185 -9.94 -28.23 -11.31
N GLU A 186 -11.03 -28.13 -12.09
CA GLU A 186 -10.97 -27.92 -13.55
C GLU A 186 -10.21 -26.65 -13.91
N ILE A 187 -10.30 -25.58 -13.10
CA ILE A 187 -9.58 -24.32 -13.33
C ILE A 187 -8.08 -24.49 -13.10
N ALA A 188 -7.71 -25.23 -12.06
CA ALA A 188 -6.31 -25.40 -11.68
C ALA A 188 -5.53 -26.26 -12.68
N THR A 189 -6.22 -27.13 -13.43
CA THR A 189 -5.59 -28.11 -14.33
C THR A 189 -5.88 -27.87 -15.82
N ASN A 190 -6.86 -27.04 -16.18
CA ASN A 190 -7.20 -26.75 -17.58
C ASN A 190 -6.28 -25.65 -18.16
N PRO A 191 -5.40 -25.98 -19.12
CA PRO A 191 -4.50 -24.99 -19.73
C PRO A 191 -5.22 -23.99 -20.65
N ARG A 192 -6.49 -24.20 -20.96
CA ARG A 192 -7.32 -23.31 -21.80
C ARG A 192 -8.27 -22.43 -21.00
N PHE A 193 -8.24 -22.51 -19.68
CA PHE A 193 -9.08 -21.66 -18.84
C PHE A 193 -8.70 -20.19 -19.05
N ASP A 194 -9.68 -19.37 -19.44
CA ASP A 194 -9.54 -17.95 -19.77
C ASP A 194 -10.31 -17.04 -18.81
N GLY A 195 -10.74 -17.57 -17.65
CA GLY A 195 -11.30 -16.77 -16.57
C GLY A 195 -12.83 -16.67 -16.53
N ARG A 196 -13.54 -17.35 -17.42
CA ARG A 196 -15.01 -17.34 -17.46
C ARG A 196 -15.64 -17.77 -16.14
N LEU A 197 -16.65 -17.02 -15.67
CA LEU A 197 -17.32 -17.30 -14.40
C LEU A 197 -18.18 -18.56 -14.45
N SER A 198 -18.62 -19.01 -15.64
CA SER A 198 -19.34 -20.28 -15.82
C SER A 198 -18.54 -21.49 -15.35
N GLU A 199 -17.20 -21.41 -15.37
CA GLU A 199 -16.29 -22.49 -15.01
C GLU A 199 -15.84 -22.41 -13.53
N ILE A 200 -16.18 -21.33 -12.81
CA ILE A 200 -15.81 -21.10 -11.41
C ILE A 200 -16.90 -21.60 -10.46
N GLN A 201 -16.50 -22.31 -9.40
CA GLN A 201 -17.41 -22.81 -8.38
C GLN A 201 -18.23 -21.70 -7.71
N ALA A 202 -19.52 -21.99 -7.47
CA ALA A 202 -20.47 -21.01 -6.94
C ALA A 202 -20.05 -20.42 -5.59
N GLU A 203 -19.51 -21.23 -4.67
CA GLU A 203 -19.08 -20.74 -3.36
C GLU A 203 -17.88 -19.78 -3.48
N PHE A 204 -16.96 -20.03 -4.42
CA PHE A 204 -15.88 -19.09 -4.72
C PHE A 204 -16.42 -17.75 -5.22
N LYS A 205 -17.36 -17.77 -6.17
CA LYS A 205 -18.01 -16.55 -6.68
C LYS A 205 -18.71 -15.79 -5.56
N LYS A 206 -19.41 -16.49 -4.67
CA LYS A 206 -20.09 -15.91 -3.51
C LYS A 206 -19.10 -15.22 -2.55
N GLN A 207 -17.99 -15.86 -2.22
CA GLN A 207 -16.98 -15.26 -1.33
C GLN A 207 -16.24 -14.11 -2.01
N LEU A 208 -15.99 -14.19 -3.32
CA LEU A 208 -15.41 -13.09 -4.11
C LEU A 208 -16.32 -11.85 -4.11
N LYS A 209 -17.64 -12.07 -4.20
CA LYS A 209 -18.65 -11.01 -4.05
C LYS A 209 -18.63 -10.30 -2.70
N VAL A 210 -18.11 -10.95 -1.66
CA VAL A 210 -17.92 -10.34 -0.32
C VAL A 210 -16.55 -9.67 -0.21
N LEU A 211 -15.49 -10.34 -0.69
CA LEU A 211 -14.11 -9.90 -0.57
C LEU A 211 -13.85 -8.56 -1.27
N ILE A 212 -14.29 -8.42 -2.53
CA ILE A 212 -13.95 -7.23 -3.32
C ILE A 212 -14.58 -5.95 -2.74
N PRO A 213 -15.88 -5.89 -2.39
CA PRO A 213 -16.45 -4.73 -1.72
C PRO A 213 -15.83 -4.44 -0.35
N MET A 214 -15.45 -5.47 0.42
CA MET A 214 -14.75 -5.26 1.70
C MET A 214 -13.44 -4.48 1.55
N ILE A 215 -12.78 -4.57 0.40
CA ILE A 215 -11.51 -3.91 0.12
C ILE A 215 -11.72 -2.61 -0.66
N LEU A 216 -12.63 -2.59 -1.64
CA LEU A 216 -12.73 -1.55 -2.66
C LEU A 216 -14.05 -0.76 -2.64
N ALA A 217 -15.00 -1.07 -1.77
CA ALA A 217 -16.18 -0.21 -1.61
C ALA A 217 -15.76 1.17 -1.10
N PRO A 218 -16.39 2.28 -1.55
CA PRO A 218 -15.99 3.64 -1.20
C PRO A 218 -15.77 3.89 0.30
N GLU A 219 -16.58 3.29 1.16
CA GLU A 219 -16.53 3.37 2.62
C GLU A 219 -15.34 2.60 3.24
N ASN A 220 -14.78 1.64 2.51
CA ASN A 220 -13.66 0.82 2.96
C ASN A 220 -12.30 1.26 2.39
N LEU A 221 -12.29 2.25 1.48
CA LEU A 221 -11.07 2.74 0.85
C LEU A 221 -10.16 3.43 1.88
N VAL A 222 -8.92 2.96 1.95
CA VAL A 222 -7.91 3.48 2.87
C VAL A 222 -6.98 4.43 2.11
N THR A 223 -6.98 5.72 2.46
CA THR A 223 -6.04 6.71 1.91
C THR A 223 -4.61 6.41 2.37
N LYS A 224 -3.63 6.45 1.46
CA LYS A 224 -2.22 6.27 1.83
C LYS A 224 -1.76 7.37 2.78
N LYS A 225 -1.18 6.98 3.92
CA LYS A 225 -0.56 7.87 4.88
C LYS A 225 0.90 7.50 5.12
N ILE A 226 1.75 8.50 5.26
CA ILE A 226 3.15 8.38 5.70
C ILE A 226 3.37 9.45 6.78
N ASN A 227 3.89 9.05 7.95
CA ASN A 227 3.99 9.92 9.13
C ASN A 227 2.65 10.58 9.53
N GLY A 228 1.55 9.82 9.43
CA GLY A 228 0.20 10.32 9.68
C GLY A 228 -0.36 11.31 8.64
N GLN A 229 0.41 11.71 7.63
CA GLN A 229 -0.05 12.62 6.57
C GLN A 229 -0.56 11.86 5.36
N VAL A 230 -1.68 12.32 4.79
CA VAL A 230 -2.22 11.79 3.55
C VAL A 230 -1.27 12.09 2.39
N VAL A 231 -0.91 11.07 1.63
CA VAL A 231 -0.02 11.16 0.48
C VAL A 231 -0.84 11.43 -0.78
N LYS A 232 -0.58 12.55 -1.44
CA LYS A 232 -1.16 12.87 -2.75
C LYS A 232 -0.50 12.02 -3.84
N ALA A 233 -1.23 11.72 -4.91
CA ALA A 233 -0.73 10.93 -6.04
C ALA A 233 0.59 11.51 -6.64
N LYS A 234 0.69 12.84 -6.75
CA LYS A 234 1.92 13.50 -7.23
C LYS A 234 3.14 13.24 -6.32
N ASN A 235 2.91 13.14 -5.01
CA ASN A 235 3.95 12.94 -4.01
C ASN A 235 4.36 11.47 -3.90
N LEU A 236 3.44 10.53 -4.20
CA LEU A 236 3.72 9.09 -4.20
C LEU A 236 4.89 8.73 -5.14
N LEU A 237 5.03 9.47 -6.25
CA LEU A 237 6.13 9.31 -7.19
C LEU A 237 7.49 9.62 -6.56
N GLU A 238 7.58 10.63 -5.69
CA GLU A 238 8.83 10.99 -5.02
C GLU A 238 9.23 9.90 -4.01
N TYR A 239 8.28 9.38 -3.24
CA TYR A 239 8.52 8.20 -2.38
C TYR A 239 9.00 6.99 -3.19
N LEU A 240 8.35 6.71 -4.33
CA LEU A 240 8.75 5.62 -5.22
C LEU A 240 10.20 5.77 -5.71
N LYS A 241 10.60 6.96 -6.16
CA LYS A 241 11.97 7.25 -6.60
C LYS A 241 12.97 7.06 -5.47
N SER A 242 12.69 7.61 -4.28
CA SER A 242 13.58 7.49 -3.11
C SER A 242 13.75 6.04 -2.69
N TYR A 243 12.66 5.27 -2.63
CA TYR A 243 12.74 3.85 -2.29
C TYR A 243 13.50 3.05 -3.35
N ILE A 244 13.18 3.20 -4.64
CA ILE A 244 13.90 2.49 -5.70
C ILE A 244 15.41 2.79 -5.65
N ASN A 245 15.80 4.04 -5.44
CA ASN A 245 17.22 4.42 -5.34
C ASN A 245 17.92 3.78 -4.14
N LEU A 246 17.21 3.54 -3.04
CA LEU A 246 17.73 2.85 -1.89
C LEU A 246 17.99 1.36 -2.17
N TYR A 247 17.06 0.69 -2.86
CA TYR A 247 17.16 -0.74 -3.18
C TYR A 247 18.04 -1.07 -4.40
N LYS A 248 18.55 -0.06 -5.12
CA LYS A 248 19.53 -0.23 -6.22
C LYS A 248 20.90 -0.72 -5.76
N ARG A 249 21.25 -0.58 -4.48
CA ARG A 249 22.54 -1.01 -3.92
C ARG A 249 22.60 -2.55 -3.89
N ASP A 250 23.78 -3.16 -3.89
CA ASP A 250 23.94 -4.63 -3.92
C ASP A 250 23.53 -5.37 -2.63
N GLU A 251 23.05 -4.64 -1.63
CA GLU A 251 22.62 -5.18 -0.35
C GLU A 251 21.19 -4.75 -0.04
N LEU A 252 20.46 -5.57 0.72
CA LEU A 252 19.19 -5.13 1.29
C LEU A 252 19.48 -3.92 2.19
N PRO A 253 18.78 -2.80 2.00
CA PRO A 253 19.06 -1.61 2.80
C PRO A 253 18.75 -1.87 4.26
N GLU A 254 19.61 -1.37 5.13
CA GLU A 254 19.34 -1.42 6.56
C GLU A 254 18.02 -0.69 6.87
N PRO A 255 17.22 -1.16 7.84
CA PRO A 255 15.99 -0.49 8.26
C PRO A 255 16.16 1.01 8.52
N LYS A 256 17.33 1.41 9.06
CA LYS A 256 17.70 2.81 9.28
C LYS A 256 17.80 3.61 7.97
N SER A 257 18.38 3.02 6.92
CA SER A 257 18.45 3.67 5.61
C SER A 257 17.07 3.85 4.98
N VAL A 258 16.17 2.88 5.15
CA VAL A 258 14.77 3.00 4.69
C VAL A 258 14.04 4.12 5.43
N PHE A 259 14.27 4.24 6.74
CA PHE A 259 13.75 5.35 7.54
C PHE A 259 14.25 6.70 7.03
N MET A 260 15.56 6.85 6.85
CA MET A 260 16.16 8.09 6.35
C MET A 260 15.66 8.47 4.95
N ALA A 261 15.54 7.49 4.03
CA ALA A 261 14.99 7.72 2.70
C ALA A 261 13.52 8.18 2.75
N THR A 262 12.74 7.64 3.68
CA THR A 262 11.35 8.09 3.92
C THR A 262 11.33 9.53 4.44
N ALA A 263 12.23 9.87 5.36
CA ALA A 263 12.35 11.22 5.91
C ALA A 263 12.77 12.24 4.85
N GLU A 264 13.76 11.91 4.03
CA GLU A 264 14.20 12.73 2.89
C GLU A 264 13.06 12.97 1.89
N ALA A 265 12.38 11.92 1.44
CA ALA A 265 11.25 12.05 0.50
C ALA A 265 10.12 12.91 1.07
N ASN A 266 9.85 12.78 2.36
CA ASN A 266 8.84 13.57 3.06
C ASN A 266 9.21 15.05 3.15
N ASN A 267 10.49 15.37 3.43
CA ASN A 267 11.00 16.74 3.44
C ASN A 267 11.01 17.35 2.03
N LEU A 268 11.50 16.64 1.01
CA LEU A 268 11.47 17.10 -0.39
C LEU A 268 10.05 17.39 -0.87
N THR A 269 9.09 16.55 -0.48
CA THR A 269 7.66 16.79 -0.74
C THR A 269 7.17 18.07 -0.06
N ALA A 270 7.58 18.33 1.18
CA ALA A 270 7.22 19.54 1.89
C ALA A 270 7.83 20.80 1.23
N VAL A 271 9.09 20.74 0.77
CA VAL A 271 9.75 21.82 0.02
C VAL A 271 9.00 22.09 -1.28
N ALA A 272 8.68 21.05 -2.05
CA ALA A 272 7.96 21.20 -3.31
C ALA A 272 6.59 21.87 -3.11
N GLU A 273 5.86 21.49 -2.07
CA GLU A 273 4.57 22.11 -1.76
C GLU A 273 4.68 23.57 -1.29
N ALA A 274 5.69 23.89 -0.47
CA ALA A 274 5.95 25.27 -0.06
C ALA A 274 6.35 26.15 -1.25
N LYS A 275 7.19 25.63 -2.15
CA LYS A 275 7.58 26.28 -3.39
C LYS A 275 6.38 26.50 -4.31
N ASP A 276 5.53 25.49 -4.48
CA ASP A 276 4.29 25.60 -5.27
C ASP A 276 3.39 26.72 -4.71
N LEU A 277 3.23 26.81 -3.38
CA LEU A 277 2.45 27.87 -2.74
C LEU A 277 3.05 29.25 -3.02
N TYR A 278 4.36 29.41 -2.84
CA TYR A 278 5.04 30.66 -3.15
C TYR A 278 4.82 31.09 -4.61
N LEU A 279 4.99 30.17 -5.56
CA LEU A 279 4.80 30.44 -6.98
C LEU A 279 3.35 30.85 -7.30
N GLN A 280 2.37 30.18 -6.70
CA GLN A 280 0.96 30.53 -6.86
C GLN A 280 0.63 31.91 -6.29
N MET A 281 1.16 32.25 -5.11
CA MET A 281 0.93 33.56 -4.50
C MET A 281 1.59 34.66 -5.35
N MET A 282 2.84 34.47 -5.78
CA MET A 282 3.54 35.44 -6.63
C MET A 282 2.89 35.61 -7.99
N ASP A 283 2.38 34.54 -8.61
CA ASP A 283 1.64 34.66 -9.89
C ASP A 283 0.34 35.48 -9.72
N ASN A 284 -0.30 35.44 -8.55
CA ASN A 284 -1.44 36.29 -8.24
C ASN A 284 -1.07 37.78 -8.06
N VAL A 285 0.17 38.07 -7.66
CA VAL A 285 0.68 39.44 -7.48
C VAL A 285 1.22 39.99 -8.80
N CYS A 286 2.11 39.26 -9.46
CA CYS A 286 2.90 39.73 -10.60
C CYS A 286 2.92 38.76 -11.80
N GLY A 287 1.94 37.88 -11.92
CA GLY A 287 1.77 37.01 -13.08
C GLY A 287 1.54 37.80 -14.37
N GLY A 288 1.67 37.14 -15.53
CA GLY A 288 1.71 37.84 -16.84
C GLY A 288 0.46 38.68 -17.20
N ALA A 289 -0.67 38.46 -16.53
CA ALA A 289 -1.91 39.23 -16.70
C ALA A 289 -2.09 40.36 -15.67
N LYS A 290 -1.14 40.54 -14.74
CA LYS A 290 -1.20 41.53 -13.66
C LYS A 290 -0.55 42.85 -14.08
N PRO A 291 -1.03 43.99 -13.57
CA PRO A 291 -0.42 45.28 -13.87
C PRO A 291 1.00 45.35 -13.29
N PHE A 292 1.79 46.29 -13.81
CA PHE A 292 3.12 46.60 -13.27
C PHE A 292 3.02 46.94 -11.77
N LEU A 293 3.93 46.37 -10.99
CA LEU A 293 4.11 46.67 -9.57
C LEU A 293 5.44 47.41 -9.40
N ALA A 294 5.46 48.44 -8.55
CA ALA A 294 6.71 49.11 -8.19
C ALA A 294 7.63 48.14 -7.43
N THR A 295 8.95 48.30 -7.57
CA THR A 295 9.94 47.40 -6.97
C THR A 295 9.76 47.23 -5.46
N ALA A 296 9.49 48.33 -4.74
CA ALA A 296 9.31 48.28 -3.29
C ALA A 296 8.07 47.46 -2.87
N ASP A 297 6.96 47.60 -3.60
CA ASP A 297 5.74 46.83 -3.35
C ASP A 297 5.96 45.35 -3.70
N LEU A 298 6.70 45.08 -4.78
CA LEU A 298 7.01 43.71 -5.20
C LEU A 298 7.90 43.00 -4.18
N GLU A 299 8.89 43.70 -3.61
CA GLU A 299 9.76 43.18 -2.55
C GLU A 299 8.96 42.86 -1.28
N SER A 300 8.00 43.73 -0.91
CA SER A 300 7.12 43.51 0.23
C SER A 300 6.22 42.29 0.05
N GLU A 301 5.61 42.16 -1.14
CA GLU A 301 4.79 40.99 -1.48
C GLU A 301 5.63 39.71 -1.58
N HIS A 302 6.84 39.80 -2.12
CA HIS A 302 7.80 38.69 -2.13
C HIS A 302 8.08 38.18 -0.71
N GLN A 303 8.41 39.09 0.22
CA GLN A 303 8.70 38.70 1.60
C GLN A 303 7.47 38.07 2.27
N HIS A 304 6.28 38.62 2.03
CA HIS A 304 5.04 38.05 2.55
C HIS A 304 4.77 36.63 2.01
N CYS A 305 4.95 36.42 0.70
CA CYS A 305 4.78 35.12 0.05
C CYS A 305 5.82 34.11 0.56
N MET A 306 7.08 34.54 0.68
CA MET A 306 8.19 33.71 1.17
C MET A 306 7.96 33.29 2.62
N ASP A 307 7.64 34.22 3.52
CA ASP A 307 7.32 33.93 4.91
C ASP A 307 6.16 32.94 5.05
N THR A 308 5.13 33.10 4.22
CA THR A 308 3.96 32.23 4.22
C THR A 308 4.32 30.80 3.78
N ALA A 309 5.10 30.67 2.70
CA ALA A 309 5.61 29.39 2.22
C ALA A 309 6.54 28.71 3.24
N LEU A 310 7.44 29.47 3.87
CA LEU A 310 8.34 28.96 4.91
C LEU A 310 7.57 28.49 6.14
N ARG A 311 6.57 29.24 6.60
CA ARG A 311 5.68 28.82 7.70
C ARG A 311 4.93 27.54 7.35
N GLN A 312 4.46 27.41 6.10
CA GLN A 312 3.83 26.17 5.64
C GLN A 312 4.80 24.99 5.73
N PHE A 313 6.04 25.16 5.27
CA PHE A 313 7.08 24.13 5.37
C PHE A 313 7.35 23.75 6.83
N GLN A 314 7.59 24.73 7.70
CA GLN A 314 7.91 24.55 9.11
C GLN A 314 6.79 23.81 9.87
N ASN A 315 5.55 24.26 9.69
CA ASN A 315 4.36 23.71 10.38
C ASN A 315 3.94 22.34 9.85
N LYS A 316 4.40 21.93 8.67
CA LYS A 316 4.09 20.60 8.14
C LYS A 316 4.81 19.55 8.99
N ARG A 317 4.07 18.53 9.45
CA ARG A 317 4.66 17.37 10.15
C ARG A 317 5.66 16.66 9.22
N LYS A 318 6.91 16.53 9.65
CA LYS A 318 8.00 15.94 8.87
C LYS A 318 8.69 14.83 9.66
N MET A 319 9.25 13.83 8.98
CA MET A 319 10.07 12.77 9.60
C MET A 319 11.52 13.25 9.74
N GLY A 320 12.25 12.67 10.71
CA GLY A 320 13.68 12.93 10.94
C GLY A 320 14.00 14.02 11.98
N GLY A 321 12.99 14.73 12.49
CA GLY A 321 13.16 15.80 13.48
C GLY A 321 13.45 17.18 12.86
N GLU A 322 13.50 18.21 13.70
CA GLU A 322 13.72 19.60 13.26
C GLU A 322 15.13 19.81 12.70
N GLU A 323 16.16 19.26 13.34
CA GLU A 323 17.56 19.37 12.86
C GLU A 323 17.74 18.79 11.45
N PHE A 324 17.12 17.64 11.18
CA PHE A 324 17.14 17.05 9.83
C PHE A 324 16.38 17.91 8.82
N SER A 325 15.33 18.62 9.25
CA SER A 325 14.54 19.48 8.36
C SER A 325 15.24 20.80 8.01
N GLN A 326 16.21 21.26 8.81
CA GLN A 326 16.88 22.55 8.62
C GLN A 326 17.67 22.64 7.30
N ILE A 327 18.23 21.53 6.81
CA ILE A 327 19.00 21.52 5.55
C ILE A 327 18.13 21.73 4.30
N TYR A 328 16.79 21.70 4.46
CA TYR A 328 15.81 21.83 3.39
C TYR A 328 15.11 23.20 3.36
N ILE A 329 15.42 24.09 4.31
CA ILE A 329 14.92 25.48 4.38
C ILE A 329 15.78 26.38 3.50
#